data_AF-A0A3G8XRZ9-F1
#
_entry.id   AF-A0A3G8XRZ9-F1
#
_cell.length_a   1.000
_cell.length_b   1.000
_cell.length_c   1.000
_cell.angle_alpha   90.00
_cell.angle_beta   90.00
_cell.angle_gamma   90.00
#
_symmetry.space_group_name_H-M   'P 1'
#
loop_
_entity.id
_entity.type
_entity.pdbx_description
1 polymer ?
#
loop_
_entity_poly.entity_id
_entity_poly.type
_entity_poly.pdbx_seq_one_letter_code
_entity_poly.pdbx_strand_id
1 'polypeptide(L)' 'MFNWLSLVTGFFYVVLGVFVIIYKFFVIFLETNIAYSLGALLIAYGVFRIVRAIYRLRQQRYEE' A
#
# COMPACT_ATOMS: atom_id res chain seq x y z
N MET A 1 20.78 4.13 -1.64
CA MET A 1 19.83 5.03 -2.33
C MET A 1 18.52 5.02 -1.56
N PHE A 2 18.09 6.19 -1.07
CA PHE A 2 16.93 6.33 -0.19
C PHE A 2 15.73 5.51 -0.65
N ASN A 3 15.23 4.66 0.25
CA ASN A 3 14.04 3.83 0.06
C ASN A 3 12.74 4.67 0.11
N TRP A 4 12.85 6.01 -0.03
CA TRP A 4 11.76 6.99 -0.02
C TRP A 4 10.73 6.67 -1.11
N LEU A 5 11.20 6.22 -2.28
CA LEU A 5 10.33 5.75 -3.36
C LEU A 5 9.44 4.58 -2.90
N SER A 6 9.97 3.66 -2.09
CA SER A 6 9.23 2.50 -1.59
C SER A 6 8.17 2.88 -0.54
N LEU A 7 8.46 3.90 0.25
CA LEU A 7 7.53 4.43 1.25
C LEU A 7 6.41 5.25 0.60
N VAL A 8 6.76 6.14 -0.32
CA VAL A 8 5.79 6.93 -1.11
C VAL A 8 4.91 6.01 -1.96
N THR A 9 5.48 5.05 -2.68
CA THR A 9 4.68 4.07 -3.44
C THR A 9 3.80 3.24 -2.51
N GLY A 10 4.29 2.80 -1.36
CA GLY A 10 3.47 2.12 -0.34
C GLY A 10 2.25 2.96 0.09
N PHE A 11 2.45 4.26 0.31
CA PHE A 11 1.35 5.19 0.61
C PHE A 11 0.35 5.30 -0.54
N PHE A 12 0.82 5.44 -1.80
CA PHE A 12 -0.05 5.43 -2.97
C PHE A 12 -0.88 4.14 -3.11
N TYR A 13 -0.30 2.98 -2.78
CA TYR A 13 -1.03 1.71 -2.79
C TYR A 13 -2.17 1.67 -1.77
N VAL A 14 -1.95 2.21 -0.57
CA VAL A 14 -2.99 2.31 0.47
C VAL A 14 -4.09 3.27 0.01
N VAL A 15 -3.73 4.44 -0.49
CA VAL A 15 -4.70 5.45 -0.99
C VAL A 15 -5.52 4.89 -2.14
N LEU A 16 -4.90 4.22 -3.11
CA LEU A 16 -5.60 3.53 -4.20
C LEU A 16 -6.56 2.47 -3.69
N GLY A 17 -6.13 1.64 -2.73
CA GLY A 17 -7.00 0.62 -2.14
C GLY A 17 -8.22 1.21 -1.43
N VAL A 18 -8.06 2.32 -0.72
CA VAL A 18 -9.19 3.07 -0.12
C VAL A 18 -10.13 3.62 -1.20
N PHE A 19 -9.57 4.20 -2.27
CA PHE A 19 -10.36 4.68 -3.41
C PHE A 19 -11.17 3.56 -4.06
N VAL A 20 -10.58 2.38 -4.25
CA VAL A 20 -11.26 1.20 -4.81
C VAL A 20 -12.47 0.79 -3.97
N ILE A 21 -12.36 0.85 -2.64
CA ILE A 21 -13.46 0.49 -1.74
C ILE A 21 -14.59 1.51 -1.78
N ILE A 22 -14.25 2.81 -1.74
CA ILE A 22 -15.24 3.89 -1.69
C ILE A 22 -16.01 3.98 -3.01
N TYR A 23 -15.30 4.01 -4.13
CA TYR A 23 -15.91 4.21 -5.45
C TYR A 23 -16.34 2.89 -6.10
N LYS A 24 -15.99 1.74 -5.52
CA LYS A 24 -16.22 0.39 -6.09
C LYS A 24 -15.78 0.30 -7.56
N PHE A 25 -14.73 1.04 -7.87
CA PHE A 25 -14.27 1.30 -9.23
C PHE A 25 -12.75 1.32 -9.24
N PHE A 26 -12.15 0.63 -10.21
CA PHE A 26 -10.71 0.67 -10.44
C PHE A 26 -10.41 0.98 -11.90
N VAL A 27 -11.03 0.21 -12.80
CA VAL A 27 -10.98 0.38 -14.28
C VAL A 27 -12.34 0.09 -14.89
N ILE A 28 -13.08 -0.85 -14.29
CA ILE A 28 -14.47 -1.19 -14.55
C ILE A 28 -15.26 -1.13 -13.24
N PHE A 29 -16.59 -1.03 -13.33
CA PHE A 29 -17.46 -1.17 -12.16
C PHE A 29 -17.27 -2.57 -11.57
N LEU A 30 -16.86 -2.62 -10.31
CA LEU A 30 -16.66 -3.88 -9.62
C LEU A 30 -17.87 -4.22 -8.78
N GLU A 31 -18.23 -5.50 -8.82
CA GLU A 31 -19.16 -6.06 -7.87
C GLU A 31 -18.64 -5.83 -6.44
N THR A 32 -19.55 -5.53 -5.52
CA THR A 32 -19.22 -5.10 -4.15
C THR A 32 -18.23 -6.06 -3.46
N ASN A 33 -18.41 -7.38 -3.62
CA ASN A 33 -17.53 -8.39 -3.02
C ASN A 33 -16.09 -8.32 -3.57
N ILE A 34 -15.96 -8.07 -4.87
CA ILE A 34 -14.65 -8.00 -5.56
C ILE A 34 -13.97 -6.68 -5.18
N ALA A 35 -14.71 -5.57 -5.11
CA ALA A 35 -14.18 -4.27 -4.71
C ALA A 35 -13.58 -4.30 -3.29
N TYR A 36 -14.29 -4.89 -2.33
CA TYR A 36 -13.77 -5.06 -0.97
C TYR A 36 -12.53 -5.96 -0.93
N SER A 37 -12.55 -7.09 -1.64
CA SER A 37 -11.43 -8.03 -1.68
C SER A 37 -10.17 -7.40 -2.28
N LEU A 38 -10.30 -6.71 -3.42
CA LEU A 38 -9.17 -6.05 -4.09
C LEU A 38 -8.67 -4.84 -3.31
N GLY A 39 -9.58 -4.01 -2.79
CA GLY A 39 -9.21 -2.87 -1.96
C GLY A 39 -8.47 -3.29 -0.69
N ALA A 40 -8.94 -4.33 -0.01
CA ALA A 40 -8.27 -4.91 1.14
C ALA A 40 -6.88 -5.46 0.80
N LEU A 41 -6.73 -6.16 -0.34
CA LEU A 41 -5.43 -6.63 -0.83
C LEU A 41 -4.46 -5.49 -1.12
N LEU A 42 -4.92 -4.43 -1.79
CA LEU A 42 -4.10 -3.24 -2.10
C LEU A 42 -3.63 -2.54 -0.83
N ILE A 43 -4.54 -2.36 0.14
CA ILE A 43 -4.21 -1.77 1.44
C ILE A 43 -3.22 -2.65 2.18
N ALA A 44 -3.48 -3.96 2.29
CA ALA A 44 -2.59 -4.89 2.98
C ALA A 44 -1.17 -4.89 2.38
N TYR A 45 -1.07 -4.91 1.04
CA TYR A 45 0.21 -4.84 0.35
C TYR A 45 0.92 -3.50 0.54
N GLY A 46 0.18 -2.39 0.49
CA GLY A 46 0.69 -1.04 0.75
C GLY A 46 1.25 -0.90 2.17
N VAL A 47 0.53 -1.41 3.17
CA VAL A 47 1.00 -1.45 4.57
C VAL A 47 2.26 -2.29 4.69
N PHE A 48 2.29 -3.49 4.10
CA PHE A 48 3.48 -4.35 4.13
C PHE A 48 4.72 -3.66 3.54
N ARG A 49 4.57 -2.91 2.44
CA ARG A 49 5.63 -2.11 1.83
C ARG A 49 6.15 -1.03 2.78
N ILE A 50 5.26 -0.30 3.44
CA ILE A 50 5.61 0.75 4.40
C ILE A 50 6.36 0.14 5.59
N VAL A 51 5.84 -0.94 6.19
CA VAL A 51 6.48 -1.62 7.32
C VAL A 51 7.87 -2.12 6.95
N ARG A 52 8.04 -2.73 5.77
CA ARG A 52 9.35 -3.19 5.29
C ARG A 52 10.33 -2.02 5.09
N ALA A 53 9.86 -0.88 4.59
CA ALA A 53 10.68 0.31 4.45
C ALA A 53 11.12 0.87 5.80
N ILE A 54 10.21 0.92 6.78
CA ILE A 54 10.51 1.35 8.17
C ILE A 54 11.50 0.40 8.83
N TYR A 55 11.32 -0.93 8.69
CA TYR A 55 12.22 -1.91 9.27
C TYR A 55 13.65 -1.78 8.72
N ARG A 56 13.80 -1.56 7.40
CA ARG A 56 15.11 -1.29 6.78
C ARG A 56 15.76 -0.01 7.28
N LEU A 57 14.99 1.07 7.47
CA LEU A 57 15.50 2.32 8.04
C LEU A 57 16.00 2.12 9.47
N ARG A 58 15.30 1.29 10.27
CA ARG A 58 15.72 0.96 11.63
C ARG A 58 17.02 0.14 11.64
N GLN A 59 17.14 -0.85 10.76
CA GLN A 59 18.33 -1.69 10.65
C GLN A 59 19.59 -0.87 10.29
N GLN A 60 19.47 0.08 9.35
CA GLN A 60 20.59 0.95 8.95
C GLN A 60 21.09 1.85 10.08
N ARG A 61 20.25 2.15 11.09
CA ARG A 61 20.60 3.01 12.24
C ARG A 61 21.32 2.26 13.37
N TYR A 62 21.40 0.93 13.31
CA TYR A 62 22.08 0.10 14.31
C TYR A 62 23.48 -0.35 13.87
N GLU A 63 23.86 -0.11 12.61
CA GLU A 63 25.19 -0.40 12.07
C GLU A 63 26.14 0.82 12.07
N GLU A 64 25.69 1.99 12.55
CA GLU A 64 26.53 3.17 12.87
C GLU A 64 26.74 3.29 14.38
#